data_AF-A0A1E9Z913-F1
#
_entry.id   AF-A0A1E9Z913-F1
#
_cell.length_a   1.000
_cell.length_b   1.000
_cell.length_c   1.000
_cell.angle_alpha   90.00
_cell.angle_beta   90.00
_cell.angle_gamma   90.00
#
_symmetry.space_group_name_H-M   'P 1'
#
loop_
_entity.id
_entity.type
_entity.pdbx_description
1 polymer ?
#
loop_
_entity_poly.entity_id
_entity_poly.type
_entity_poly.pdbx_seq_one_letter_code
_entity_poly.pdbx_strand_id
1 'polypeptide(L)'
;MDYPKLLETAFDEFAAAPAAGNNAAAGDSVGAPQLLIWRQIRWSNRRPLIEVEPVVPGGVAEGTHSRASQAAGKSTPNQEGSLAQPGVPSGVRIQIPLTPGAYLGLRIPRDSAGELYRYCAGYTTGTSNDAAPESAGIRRVPCPEGTRIQRGQQCPRCTARDEFTALHSAHLYPGTLTESMRAYAMLEHRLYIATFPDGTHKVGTSSLHSTPRRLDEQAVATATYIALAPDGLAIRRAEDAVTALAKIPQVKQVASKYRAWTNPLPGAQLRTAHQEAVARAREALAELARTDPEVPLTALDEPWIPSLAMNRPYAALRAQSPEPLAPCDSGLESGSAGFFCTGAAGQFLSAHTGDADAAFLVNTAAWRNVLVEPAQEFTRVRVQGSLF
;
A
#
# COMPACT_ATOMS: atom_id res chain seq x y z
N MET A 1 16.48 -26.70 0.37
CA MET A 1 15.38 -26.39 1.30
C MET A 1 14.24 -25.87 0.46
N ASP A 2 13.08 -26.53 0.49
CA ASP A 2 11.86 -26.00 -0.15
C ASP A 2 11.31 -24.89 0.74
N TYR A 3 11.51 -23.65 0.32
CA TYR A 3 10.95 -22.50 1.01
C TYR A 3 9.53 -22.25 0.52
N PRO A 4 8.58 -21.87 1.40
CA PRO A 4 7.26 -21.46 0.96
C PRO A 4 7.38 -20.30 -0.05
N LYS A 5 6.82 -20.47 -1.24
CA LYS A 5 6.84 -19.46 -2.30
C LYS A 5 5.56 -18.66 -2.26
N LEU A 6 5.67 -17.41 -1.84
CA LEU A 6 4.51 -16.59 -1.48
C LEU A 6 3.54 -16.33 -2.64
N LEU A 7 4.00 -16.27 -3.89
CA LEU A 7 3.11 -15.97 -5.02
C LEU A 7 2.48 -17.23 -5.64
N GLU A 8 3.06 -18.41 -5.44
CA GLU A 8 2.49 -19.67 -5.95
C GLU A 8 1.22 -20.05 -5.15
N THR A 9 1.18 -19.75 -3.85
CA THR A 9 -0.01 -20.00 -3.00
C THR A 9 -1.23 -19.17 -3.41
N ALA A 10 -1.05 -18.09 -4.17
CA ALA A 10 -2.14 -17.26 -4.65
C ALA A 10 -3.13 -18.05 -5.52
N PHE A 11 -2.63 -19.00 -6.32
CA PHE A 11 -3.45 -19.75 -7.26
C PHE A 11 -4.26 -20.84 -6.57
N ASP A 12 -3.68 -21.48 -5.55
CA ASP A 12 -4.39 -22.43 -4.71
C ASP A 12 -5.55 -21.76 -3.97
N GLU A 13 -5.32 -20.56 -3.41
CA GLU A 13 -6.36 -19.76 -2.76
C GLU A 13 -7.45 -19.31 -3.73
N PHE A 14 -7.08 -18.92 -4.96
CA PHE A 14 -8.06 -18.54 -5.99
C PHE A 14 -8.97 -19.71 -6.38
N ALA A 15 -8.39 -20.88 -6.62
CA ALA A 15 -9.12 -22.08 -7.03
C ALA A 15 -10.09 -22.57 -5.94
N ALA A 16 -9.75 -22.33 -4.66
CA ALA A 16 -10.60 -22.67 -3.52
C ALA A 16 -11.73 -21.66 -3.25
N ALA A 17 -11.71 -20.46 -3.86
CA ALA A 17 -12.72 -19.44 -3.62
C ALA A 17 -14.06 -19.82 -4.28
N PRO A 18 -15.22 -19.65 -3.60
CA PRO A 18 -16.52 -19.91 -4.21
C PRO A 18 -16.70 -18.98 -5.42
N ALA A 19 -17.07 -19.56 -6.56
CA ALA A 19 -17.24 -18.84 -7.82
C ALA A 19 -18.20 -17.66 -7.64
N ALA A 20 -17.65 -16.45 -7.58
CA ALA A 20 -18.44 -15.23 -7.49
C ALA A 20 -19.07 -14.94 -8.85
N GLY A 21 -20.25 -15.53 -9.10
CA GLY A 21 -21.28 -14.98 -9.99
C GLY A 21 -20.97 -14.78 -11.47
N ASN A 22 -19.80 -15.18 -11.98
CA ASN A 22 -19.54 -15.26 -13.41
C ASN A 22 -19.08 -16.69 -13.71
N ASN A 23 -19.85 -17.40 -14.53
CA ASN A 23 -19.45 -18.68 -15.15
C ASN A 23 -18.27 -18.43 -16.11
N ALA A 24 -17.09 -18.13 -15.58
CA ALA A 24 -15.86 -18.42 -16.28
C ALA A 24 -15.69 -19.94 -16.15
N ALA A 25 -15.93 -20.65 -17.25
CA ALA A 25 -15.72 -22.08 -17.32
C ALA A 25 -14.36 -22.42 -16.71
N ALA A 26 -14.37 -23.28 -15.69
CA ALA A 26 -13.19 -23.98 -15.23
C ALA A 26 -12.75 -24.92 -16.35
N GLY A 27 -12.09 -24.36 -17.37
CA GLY A 27 -11.35 -25.12 -18.35
C GLY A 27 -10.01 -25.48 -17.73
N ASP A 28 -9.66 -26.77 -17.76
CA ASP A 28 -8.34 -27.29 -17.45
C ASP A 28 -7.29 -26.51 -18.25
N SER A 29 -6.71 -25.50 -17.61
CA SER A 29 -5.67 -24.65 -18.19
C SER A 29 -4.31 -25.14 -17.71
N VAL A 30 -4.02 -26.39 -18.04
CA VAL A 30 -2.66 -26.92 -17.98
C VAL A 30 -1.83 -26.13 -19.00
N GLY A 31 -1.08 -25.14 -18.50
CA GLY A 31 -0.08 -24.39 -19.29
C GLY A 31 -0.39 -22.92 -19.61
N ALA A 32 -1.45 -22.30 -19.08
CA ALA A 32 -1.61 -20.85 -19.19
C ALA A 32 -0.67 -20.12 -18.21
N PRO A 33 0.02 -19.03 -18.60
CA PRO A 33 0.87 -18.28 -17.68
C PRO A 33 0.04 -17.73 -16.51
N GLN A 34 0.49 -18.08 -15.31
CA GLN A 34 -0.13 -17.72 -14.04
C GLN A 34 0.20 -16.26 -13.70
N LEU A 35 -0.64 -15.34 -14.18
CA LEU A 35 -0.43 -13.90 -14.05
C LEU A 35 -1.19 -13.31 -12.86
N LEU A 36 -0.52 -12.42 -12.12
CA LEU A 36 -1.07 -11.69 -10.99
C LEU A 36 -0.91 -10.19 -11.23
N ILE A 37 -1.78 -9.38 -10.62
CA ILE A 37 -1.56 -7.95 -10.48
C ILE A 37 -1.14 -7.70 -9.04
N TRP A 38 0.07 -7.17 -8.83
CA TRP A 38 0.49 -6.73 -7.51
C TRP A 38 -0.32 -5.52 -7.11
N ARG A 39 -1.03 -5.56 -5.98
CA ARG A 39 -1.83 -4.42 -5.53
C ARG A 39 -1.09 -3.62 -4.48
N GLN A 40 -0.69 -4.25 -3.38
CA GLN A 40 0.00 -3.56 -2.28
C GLN A 40 0.41 -4.55 -1.20
N ILE A 41 1.23 -4.09 -0.27
CA ILE A 41 1.24 -4.65 1.07
C ILE A 41 0.05 -4.08 1.84
N ARG A 42 -0.90 -4.92 2.21
CA ARG A 42 -2.00 -4.56 3.09
C ARG A 42 -1.63 -4.88 4.53
N TRP A 43 -2.15 -4.10 5.48
CA TRP A 43 -2.03 -4.41 6.90
C TRP A 43 -3.40 -4.83 7.42
N SER A 44 -3.48 -5.97 8.10
CA SER A 44 -4.69 -6.45 8.77
C SER A 44 -4.29 -6.99 10.13
N ASN A 45 -5.01 -6.61 11.19
CA ASN A 45 -4.66 -6.98 12.57
C ASN A 45 -3.17 -6.77 12.89
N ARG A 46 -2.63 -5.61 12.47
CA ARG A 46 -1.21 -5.22 12.61
C ARG A 46 -0.21 -6.17 11.90
N ARG A 47 -0.66 -7.07 11.01
CA ARG A 47 0.19 -7.99 10.23
C ARG A 47 0.20 -7.62 8.74
N PRO A 48 1.37 -7.66 8.07
CA PRO A 48 1.46 -7.43 6.64
C PRO A 48 0.95 -8.65 5.83
N LEU A 49 0.15 -8.37 4.82
CA LEU A 49 -0.39 -9.30 3.84
C LEU A 49 0.00 -8.79 2.45
N ILE A 50 0.48 -9.66 1.58
CA ILE A 50 0.65 -9.35 0.16
C ILE A 50 -0.73 -9.44 -0.47
N GLU A 51 -1.22 -8.32 -1.02
CA GLU A 51 -2.48 -8.28 -1.75
C GLU A 51 -2.20 -8.33 -3.26
N VAL A 52 -2.69 -9.38 -3.90
CA VAL A 52 -2.61 -9.61 -5.36
C VAL A 52 -4.00 -9.85 -5.93
N GLU A 53 -4.10 -9.82 -7.26
CA GLU A 53 -5.32 -10.20 -7.98
C GLU A 53 -4.97 -11.04 -9.19
N PRO A 54 -5.52 -12.25 -9.33
CA PRO A 54 -5.33 -13.06 -10.52
C PRO A 54 -5.84 -12.39 -11.79
N VAL A 55 -5.17 -12.65 -12.89
CA VAL A 55 -5.62 -12.25 -14.22
C VAL A 55 -6.26 -13.46 -14.89
N VAL A 56 -7.46 -13.26 -15.42
CA VAL A 56 -8.21 -14.30 -16.15
C VAL A 56 -8.17 -14.02 -17.66
N PRO A 57 -8.27 -15.06 -18.50
CA PRO A 57 -8.43 -14.87 -19.94
C PRO A 57 -9.60 -13.92 -20.22
N GLY A 58 -9.37 -12.92 -21.08
CA GLY A 58 -10.41 -11.99 -21.46
C GLY A 58 -11.51 -12.69 -22.25
N GLY A 59 -12.67 -12.91 -21.65
CA GLY A 59 -13.89 -13.11 -22.42
C GLY A 59 -14.17 -11.82 -23.17
N VAL A 60 -14.35 -11.90 -24.48
CA VAL A 60 -14.80 -10.77 -25.30
C VAL A 60 -16.07 -10.23 -24.64
N ALA A 61 -16.07 -8.97 -24.20
CA ALA A 61 -17.30 -8.31 -23.82
C ALA A 61 -18.18 -8.27 -25.08
N GLU A 62 -19.24 -9.09 -25.09
CA GLU A 62 -20.26 -9.05 -26.15
C GLU A 62 -20.80 -7.63 -26.24
N GLY A 63 -20.45 -6.94 -27.32
CA GLY A 63 -20.83 -5.54 -27.49
C GLY A 63 -20.10 -4.83 -28.61
N THR A 64 -19.87 -5.46 -29.78
CA THR A 64 -19.76 -4.71 -31.05
C THR A 64 -19.85 -5.64 -32.25
N HIS A 65 -20.99 -5.58 -32.94
CA HIS A 65 -21.10 -6.08 -34.31
C HIS A 65 -20.07 -5.35 -35.20
N SER A 66 -19.12 -6.08 -35.78
CA SER A 66 -18.49 -5.66 -37.02
C SER A 66 -18.00 -6.88 -37.81
N ARG A 67 -18.21 -6.77 -39.12
CA ARG A 67 -18.24 -7.84 -40.11
C ARG A 67 -16.91 -8.58 -40.25
N ALA A 68 -17.04 -9.88 -40.49
CA ALA A 68 -16.00 -10.77 -40.96
C ALA A 68 -15.28 -10.21 -42.21
N SER A 69 -13.95 -10.37 -42.21
CA SER A 69 -13.17 -10.52 -43.44
C SER A 69 -12.04 -11.49 -43.14
N GLN A 70 -12.18 -12.69 -43.69
CA GLN A 70 -11.17 -13.75 -43.65
C GLN A 70 -10.02 -13.37 -44.57
N ALA A 71 -8.80 -13.41 -44.05
CA ALA A 71 -7.59 -13.57 -44.86
C ALA A 71 -6.66 -14.54 -44.13
N ALA A 72 -6.54 -15.74 -44.69
CA ALA A 72 -5.66 -16.79 -44.22
C ALA A 72 -4.20 -16.44 -44.54
N GLY A 73 -3.35 -16.35 -43.51
CA GLY A 73 -1.91 -16.25 -43.64
C GLY A 73 -1.24 -17.19 -42.64
N LYS A 74 -0.61 -18.25 -43.15
CA LYS A 74 0.26 -19.16 -42.38
C LYS A 74 1.46 -18.39 -41.84
N SER A 75 1.70 -18.43 -40.53
CA SER A 75 2.98 -18.02 -39.93
C SER A 75 3.48 -19.08 -38.94
N THR A 76 4.72 -19.50 -39.17
CA THR A 76 5.57 -20.41 -38.40
C THR A 76 5.87 -19.91 -36.98
N PRO A 77 6.15 -20.81 -36.01
CA PRO A 77 6.38 -20.45 -34.62
C PRO A 77 7.82 -20.00 -34.40
N ASN A 78 8.04 -18.70 -34.16
CA ASN A 78 9.27 -18.22 -33.52
C ASN A 78 8.96 -17.88 -32.06
N GLN A 79 9.72 -18.52 -31.18
CA GLN A 79 9.69 -18.37 -29.73
C GLN A 79 10.28 -17.03 -29.32
N GLU A 80 9.41 -16.09 -28.97
CA GLU A 80 9.61 -15.07 -27.96
C GLU A 80 8.19 -14.70 -27.52
N GLY A 81 7.80 -15.16 -26.33
CA GLY A 81 6.41 -15.12 -25.84
C GLY A 81 5.95 -13.69 -25.54
N SER A 82 5.68 -12.90 -26.56
CA SER A 82 4.90 -11.67 -26.42
C SER A 82 3.50 -12.05 -25.95
N LEU A 83 3.16 -11.71 -24.70
CA LEU A 83 1.79 -11.78 -24.19
C LEU A 83 0.93 -10.80 -25.00
N ALA A 84 0.41 -11.24 -26.14
CA ALA A 84 -0.33 -10.36 -27.06
C ALA A 84 -1.54 -9.69 -26.40
N GLN A 85 -2.13 -10.32 -25.38
CA GLN A 85 -3.05 -9.69 -24.42
C GLN A 85 -2.96 -10.40 -23.05
N PRO A 86 -2.53 -9.73 -21.96
CA PRO A 86 -2.30 -10.39 -20.68
C PRO A 86 -3.57 -10.89 -19.96
N GLY A 87 -4.76 -10.57 -20.48
CA GLY A 87 -6.05 -10.86 -19.83
C GLY A 87 -6.59 -9.69 -19.00
N VAL A 88 -7.69 -9.95 -18.28
CA VAL A 88 -8.39 -8.95 -17.45
C VAL A 88 -8.29 -9.30 -15.96
N PRO A 89 -8.23 -8.31 -15.06
CA PRO A 89 -8.26 -8.56 -13.62
C PRO A 89 -9.52 -9.35 -13.22
N SER A 90 -9.37 -10.35 -12.35
CA SER A 90 -10.49 -11.23 -11.94
C SER A 90 -11.55 -10.53 -11.08
N GLY A 91 -11.24 -9.37 -10.49
CA GLY A 91 -12.04 -8.73 -9.45
C GLY A 91 -11.81 -9.31 -8.04
N VAL A 92 -11.06 -10.40 -7.91
CA VAL A 92 -10.84 -11.08 -6.62
C VAL A 92 -9.48 -10.71 -6.05
N ARG A 93 -9.48 -10.11 -4.85
CA ARG A 93 -8.26 -9.78 -4.09
C ARG A 93 -7.87 -10.96 -3.21
N ILE A 94 -6.67 -11.49 -3.43
CA ILE A 94 -6.07 -12.56 -2.65
C ILE A 94 -5.08 -11.94 -1.67
N GLN A 95 -5.06 -12.43 -0.43
CA GLN A 95 -4.29 -11.86 0.66
C GLN A 95 -3.42 -12.92 1.31
N ILE A 96 -2.13 -12.86 1.00
CA ILE A 96 -1.17 -13.88 1.40
C ILE A 96 -0.38 -13.36 2.59
N PRO A 97 -0.37 -14.05 3.74
CA PRO A 97 0.43 -13.64 4.88
C PRO A 97 1.92 -13.52 4.53
N LEU A 98 2.53 -12.39 4.86
CA LEU A 98 3.98 -12.25 4.72
C LEU A 98 4.67 -13.00 5.87
N THR A 99 5.14 -14.21 5.57
CA THR A 99 5.86 -15.06 6.52
C THR A 99 7.37 -14.77 6.46
N PRO A 100 8.02 -14.40 7.59
CA PRO A 100 9.48 -14.27 7.62
C PRO A 100 10.19 -15.57 7.19
N GLY A 101 11.22 -15.45 6.37
CA GLY A 101 11.95 -16.55 5.76
C GLY A 101 11.30 -17.11 4.48
N ALA A 102 10.08 -16.71 4.14
CA ALA A 102 9.45 -17.13 2.89
C ALA A 102 10.07 -16.43 1.68
N TYR A 103 10.09 -17.13 0.55
CA TYR A 103 10.64 -16.62 -0.69
C TYR A 103 9.57 -15.86 -1.47
N LEU A 104 9.94 -14.66 -1.93
CA LEU A 104 9.18 -13.87 -2.88
C LEU A 104 10.02 -13.72 -4.15
N GLY A 105 9.54 -14.23 -5.28
CA GLY A 105 10.16 -14.05 -6.58
C GLY A 105 9.13 -13.73 -7.64
N LEU A 106 9.43 -12.75 -8.49
CA LEU A 106 8.56 -12.29 -9.57
C LEU A 106 9.34 -11.83 -10.80
N ARG A 107 8.72 -11.99 -11.97
CA ARG A 107 9.04 -11.29 -13.21
C ARG A 107 7.99 -10.20 -13.47
N ILE A 108 8.39 -9.19 -14.21
CA ILE A 108 7.56 -8.03 -14.53
C ILE A 108 7.41 -7.95 -16.05
N PRO A 109 6.34 -8.53 -16.62
CA PRO A 109 6.11 -8.52 -18.05
C PRO A 109 5.93 -7.09 -18.59
N ARG A 110 6.38 -6.89 -19.83
CA ARG A 110 6.25 -5.64 -20.59
C ARG A 110 5.55 -5.89 -21.92
N ASP A 111 4.89 -4.87 -22.45
CA ASP A 111 4.32 -4.95 -23.80
C ASP A 111 5.41 -4.78 -24.87
N SER A 112 5.01 -4.88 -26.14
CA SER A 112 5.92 -4.79 -27.29
C SER A 112 6.63 -3.43 -27.41
N ALA A 113 6.10 -2.38 -26.78
CA ALA A 113 6.77 -1.08 -26.70
C ALA A 113 7.72 -0.97 -25.49
N GLY A 114 7.84 -2.04 -24.70
CA GLY A 114 8.62 -2.05 -23.47
C GLY A 114 7.88 -1.41 -22.29
N GLU A 115 6.60 -1.08 -22.40
CA GLU A 115 5.83 -0.45 -21.33
C GLU A 115 5.25 -1.47 -20.35
N LEU A 116 5.05 -1.04 -19.10
CA LEU A 116 4.53 -1.91 -18.05
C LEU A 116 3.01 -2.11 -18.22
N TYR A 117 2.55 -3.34 -18.01
CA TYR A 117 1.13 -3.61 -17.86
C TYR A 117 0.64 -3.12 -16.49
N ARG A 118 -0.05 -1.97 -16.47
CA ARG A 118 -0.68 -1.40 -15.27
C ARG A 118 -2.19 -1.44 -15.36
N TYR A 119 -2.84 -1.76 -14.24
CA TYR A 119 -4.29 -1.90 -14.16
C TYR A 119 -4.92 -0.94 -13.14
N CYS A 120 -6.14 -0.49 -13.38
CA CYS A 120 -6.87 0.37 -12.45
C CYS A 120 -7.00 -0.32 -11.07
N ALA A 121 -6.78 0.44 -9.99
CA ALA A 121 -6.93 -0.04 -8.60
C ALA A 121 -8.38 -0.34 -8.21
N GLY A 122 -9.35 0.21 -8.96
CA GLY A 122 -10.74 0.32 -8.54
C GLY A 122 -10.99 1.62 -7.78
N TYR A 123 -12.00 1.68 -6.93
CA TYR A 123 -12.38 2.87 -6.16
C TYR A 123 -12.76 2.51 -4.72
N THR A 124 -12.74 3.49 -3.83
CA THR A 124 -13.16 3.33 -2.43
C THR A 124 -14.56 3.89 -2.23
N THR A 125 -15.40 3.19 -1.47
CA THR A 125 -16.74 3.63 -1.09
C THR A 125 -16.99 3.34 0.39
N GLY A 126 -17.83 4.16 1.02
CA GLY A 126 -18.28 3.95 2.39
C GLY A 126 -19.17 2.73 2.51
N THR A 127 -19.12 2.06 3.66
CA THR A 127 -20.05 1.03 4.07
C THR A 127 -20.68 1.48 5.38
N SER A 128 -22.00 1.44 5.48
CA SER A 128 -22.71 1.69 6.74
C SER A 128 -23.82 0.66 6.91
N ASN A 129 -24.13 0.35 8.15
CA ASN A 129 -25.34 -0.35 8.54
C ASN A 129 -26.15 0.59 9.41
N ASP A 130 -27.35 0.96 8.98
CA ASP A 130 -28.21 1.91 9.71
C ASP A 130 -28.56 1.41 11.12
N ALA A 131 -28.54 0.08 11.33
CA ALA A 131 -28.76 -0.54 12.64
C ALA A 131 -27.51 -0.56 13.55
N ALA A 132 -26.32 -0.27 13.02
CA ALA A 132 -25.05 -0.24 13.76
C ALA A 132 -24.11 0.82 13.17
N PRO A 133 -24.34 2.12 13.41
CA PRO A 133 -23.56 3.21 12.82
C PRO A 133 -22.05 3.13 13.12
N GLU A 134 -21.66 2.57 14.26
CA GLU A 134 -20.27 2.31 14.65
C GLU A 134 -19.55 1.28 13.75
N SER A 135 -20.32 0.50 12.99
CA SER A 135 -19.78 -0.41 11.96
C SER A 135 -19.45 0.30 10.65
N ALA A 136 -19.65 1.62 10.59
CA ALA A 136 -19.29 2.41 9.42
C ALA A 136 -17.82 2.20 9.07
N GLY A 137 -17.56 2.05 7.78
CA GLY A 137 -16.27 1.64 7.27
C GLY A 137 -16.07 2.08 5.84
N ILE A 138 -14.96 1.64 5.28
CA ILE A 138 -14.65 1.85 3.88
C ILE A 138 -14.31 0.50 3.26
N ARG A 139 -14.76 0.30 2.03
CA ARG A 139 -14.36 -0.86 1.23
C ARG A 139 -13.79 -0.43 -0.10
N ARG A 140 -12.88 -1.24 -0.62
CA ARG A 140 -12.38 -1.09 -1.99
C ARG A 140 -13.22 -1.95 -2.92
N VAL A 141 -13.67 -1.34 -4.01
CA VAL A 141 -14.38 -1.99 -5.10
C VAL A 141 -13.40 -2.13 -6.26
N PRO A 142 -13.14 -3.35 -6.78
CA PRO A 142 -12.33 -3.57 -7.97
C PRO A 142 -12.83 -2.75 -9.17
N CYS A 143 -11.96 -2.47 -10.14
CA CYS A 143 -12.36 -1.74 -11.33
C CYS A 143 -13.37 -2.57 -12.14
N PRO A 144 -14.62 -2.10 -12.35
CA PRO A 144 -15.64 -2.88 -13.04
C PRO A 144 -15.28 -3.24 -14.49
N GLU A 145 -14.44 -2.41 -15.12
CA GLU A 145 -13.99 -2.61 -16.50
C GLU A 145 -12.63 -3.30 -16.59
N GLY A 146 -11.94 -3.55 -15.46
CA GLY A 146 -10.58 -4.06 -15.49
C GLY A 146 -9.60 -3.16 -16.26
N THR A 147 -9.86 -1.85 -16.34
CA THR A 147 -9.18 -0.92 -17.27
C THR A 147 -7.66 -0.92 -17.10
N ARG A 148 -6.91 -1.03 -18.20
CA ARG A 148 -5.47 -0.71 -18.21
C ARG A 148 -5.25 0.80 -18.08
N ILE A 149 -4.24 1.18 -17.30
CA ILE A 149 -3.89 2.60 -17.11
C ILE A 149 -2.43 2.81 -17.51
N GLN A 150 -2.11 3.98 -18.06
CA GLN A 150 -0.71 4.32 -18.37
C GLN A 150 -0.02 5.01 -17.19
N ARG A 151 -0.78 5.76 -16.38
CA ARG A 151 -0.27 6.55 -15.27
C ARG A 151 -1.30 6.60 -14.13
N GLY A 152 -0.83 6.98 -12.95
CA GLY A 152 -1.68 7.10 -11.76
C GLY A 152 -2.09 5.74 -11.20
N GLN A 153 -3.21 5.73 -10.48
CA GLN A 153 -3.70 4.55 -9.76
C GLN A 153 -5.09 4.11 -10.23
N GLN A 154 -5.84 5.00 -10.87
CA GLN A 154 -7.25 4.81 -11.20
C GLN A 154 -7.52 5.30 -12.61
N CYS A 155 -8.44 4.64 -13.31
CA CYS A 155 -9.02 5.18 -14.54
C CYS A 155 -10.03 6.31 -14.20
N PRO A 156 -10.37 7.19 -15.17
CA PRO A 156 -11.26 8.33 -14.91
C PRO A 156 -12.59 7.96 -14.26
N ARG A 157 -13.21 6.84 -14.67
CA ARG A 157 -14.48 6.35 -14.08
C ARG A 157 -14.34 5.97 -12.61
N CYS A 158 -13.23 5.33 -12.23
CA CYS A 158 -13.00 4.94 -10.85
C CYS A 158 -12.62 6.15 -9.99
N THR A 159 -11.83 7.09 -10.51
CA THR A 159 -11.53 8.35 -9.81
C THR A 159 -12.80 9.14 -9.50
N ALA A 160 -13.73 9.25 -10.46
CA ALA A 160 -15.00 9.95 -10.25
C ALA A 160 -15.92 9.28 -9.21
N ARG A 161 -15.74 7.97 -8.97
CA ARG A 161 -16.51 7.19 -7.98
C ARG A 161 -15.79 7.05 -6.64
N ASP A 162 -14.56 7.54 -6.51
CA ASP A 162 -13.79 7.36 -5.28
C ASP A 162 -14.23 8.35 -4.21
N GLU A 163 -15.04 7.87 -3.28
CA GLU A 163 -15.65 8.70 -2.24
C GLU A 163 -14.64 9.07 -1.13
N PHE A 164 -13.51 8.37 -1.04
CA PHE A 164 -12.50 8.62 -0.01
C PHE A 164 -11.79 9.96 -0.21
N THR A 165 -11.67 10.41 -1.46
CA THR A 165 -11.03 11.70 -1.77
C THR A 165 -11.76 12.87 -1.10
N ALA A 166 -13.10 12.86 -1.13
CA ALA A 166 -13.93 13.92 -0.54
C ALA A 166 -13.76 14.01 0.98
N LEU A 167 -13.38 12.92 1.64
CA LEU A 167 -13.14 12.90 3.09
C LEU A 167 -12.03 13.87 3.49
N HIS A 168 -11.03 14.12 2.63
CA HIS A 168 -9.89 14.98 2.96
C HIS A 168 -10.26 16.44 3.20
N SER A 169 -11.31 16.93 2.56
CA SER A 169 -11.79 18.31 2.65
C SER A 169 -13.19 18.41 3.26
N ALA A 170 -13.69 17.33 3.87
CA ALA A 170 -15.06 17.26 4.37
C ALA A 170 -15.37 18.29 5.48
N HIS A 171 -14.37 18.70 6.25
CA HIS A 171 -14.53 19.74 7.28
C HIS A 171 -14.70 21.14 6.69
N LEU A 172 -14.29 21.35 5.43
CA LEU A 172 -14.51 22.58 4.67
C LEU A 172 -15.82 22.52 3.86
N TYR A 173 -16.15 21.33 3.35
CA TYR A 173 -17.30 21.11 2.46
C TYR A 173 -18.12 19.87 2.89
N PRO A 174 -18.80 19.90 4.03
CA PRO A 174 -19.48 18.72 4.58
C PRO A 174 -20.61 18.18 3.69
N GLY A 175 -21.13 19.00 2.76
CA GLY A 175 -22.15 18.58 1.80
C GLY A 175 -21.66 17.63 0.70
N THR A 176 -20.35 17.39 0.56
CA THR A 176 -19.81 16.54 -0.51
C THR A 176 -19.73 15.05 -0.15
N LEU A 177 -20.00 14.69 1.11
CA LEU A 177 -19.97 13.29 1.56
C LEU A 177 -21.29 12.59 1.26
N THR A 178 -21.19 11.35 0.75
CA THR A 178 -22.30 10.39 0.76
C THR A 178 -22.66 10.01 2.19
N GLU A 179 -23.86 9.46 2.39
CA GLU A 179 -24.34 9.09 3.73
C GLU A 179 -23.40 8.10 4.45
N SER A 180 -22.95 7.06 3.74
CA SER A 180 -22.04 6.07 4.31
C SER A 180 -20.67 6.67 4.66
N MET A 181 -20.16 7.58 3.84
CA MET A 181 -18.91 8.30 4.14
C MET A 181 -19.07 9.31 5.26
N ARG A 182 -20.25 9.93 5.39
CA ARG A 182 -20.59 10.79 6.53
C ARG A 182 -20.59 9.97 7.81
N ALA A 183 -21.25 8.82 7.83
CA ALA A 183 -21.23 7.91 8.98
C ALA A 183 -19.79 7.52 9.37
N TYR A 184 -18.93 7.20 8.40
CA TYR A 184 -17.51 6.93 8.66
C TYR A 184 -16.77 8.17 9.20
N ALA A 185 -17.05 9.35 8.66
CA ALA A 185 -16.48 10.61 9.13
C ALA A 185 -16.92 10.96 10.56
N MET A 186 -18.09 10.50 11.00
CA MET A 186 -18.60 10.73 12.36
C MET A 186 -18.03 9.76 13.41
N LEU A 187 -17.21 8.79 13.02
CA LEU A 187 -16.47 7.98 13.98
C LEU A 187 -15.44 8.81 14.72
N GLU A 188 -15.06 8.39 15.93
CA GLU A 188 -13.94 9.00 16.64
C GLU A 188 -12.64 8.93 15.83
N HIS A 189 -11.87 10.01 15.89
CA HIS A 189 -10.59 10.10 15.22
C HIS A 189 -9.50 10.59 16.16
N ARG A 190 -8.31 10.04 15.97
CA ARG A 190 -7.09 10.45 16.66
C ARG A 190 -6.19 11.25 15.74
N LEU A 191 -5.57 12.28 16.29
CA LEU A 191 -4.49 13.05 15.67
C LEU A 191 -3.15 12.50 16.17
N TYR A 192 -2.19 12.34 15.27
CA TYR A 192 -0.86 11.89 15.62
C TYR A 192 0.23 12.72 14.95
N ILE A 193 1.38 12.76 15.60
CA ILE A 193 2.65 13.16 14.98
C ILE A 193 3.44 11.90 14.64
N ALA A 194 3.73 11.74 13.36
CA ALA A 194 4.55 10.69 12.80
C ALA A 194 5.93 11.24 12.47
N THR A 195 7.00 10.60 12.92
CA THR A 195 8.38 10.94 12.58
C THR A 195 9.00 9.81 11.80
N PHE A 196 9.60 10.14 10.65
CA PHE A 196 10.22 9.18 9.76
C PHE A 196 11.71 9.01 10.09
N PRO A 197 12.37 7.96 9.58
CA PRO A 197 13.75 7.68 9.95
C PRO A 197 14.77 8.77 9.61
N ASP A 198 14.45 9.70 8.70
CA ASP A 198 15.28 10.87 8.37
C ASP A 198 15.02 12.08 9.30
N GLY A 199 14.23 11.90 10.36
CA GLY A 199 13.86 12.97 11.31
C GLY A 199 12.76 13.90 10.83
N THR A 200 12.29 13.78 9.59
CA THR A 200 11.17 14.62 9.13
C THR A 200 9.84 14.15 9.74
N HIS A 201 8.89 15.07 9.85
CA HIS A 201 7.62 14.85 10.54
C HIS A 201 6.42 14.95 9.62
N LYS A 202 5.33 14.34 10.05
CA LYS A 202 3.99 14.48 9.47
C LYS A 202 2.96 14.53 10.59
N VAL A 203 1.97 15.40 10.47
CA VAL A 203 0.73 15.32 11.22
C VAL A 203 -0.26 14.47 10.42
N GLY A 204 -1.03 13.62 11.09
CA GLY A 204 -1.98 12.77 10.42
C GLY A 204 -3.15 12.39 11.31
N THR A 205 -4.22 11.94 10.67
CA THR A 205 -5.44 11.48 11.33
C THR A 205 -5.68 9.99 11.08
N SER A 206 -6.34 9.34 12.05
CA SER A 206 -6.80 7.96 11.93
C SER A 206 -8.11 7.77 12.69
N SER A 207 -9.11 7.17 12.05
CA SER A 207 -10.32 6.75 12.75
C SER A 207 -10.01 5.65 13.77
N LEU A 208 -10.89 5.44 14.74
CA LEU A 208 -10.79 4.36 15.71
C LEU A 208 -10.57 2.99 15.03
N HIS A 209 -11.30 2.70 13.95
CA HIS A 209 -11.20 1.45 13.18
C HIS A 209 -9.84 1.23 12.50
N SER A 210 -9.11 2.31 12.22
CA SER A 210 -7.77 2.23 11.61
C SER A 210 -6.65 2.37 12.62
N THR A 211 -6.94 2.80 13.84
CA THR A 211 -5.98 2.88 14.93
C THR A 211 -5.74 1.48 15.50
N PRO A 212 -4.51 1.04 15.79
CA PRO A 212 -3.23 1.69 15.51
C PRO A 212 -2.57 1.24 14.19
N ARG A 213 -3.27 0.41 13.40
CA ARG A 213 -2.81 -0.09 12.09
C ARG A 213 -2.37 1.02 11.14
N ARG A 214 -3.02 2.19 11.17
CA ARG A 214 -2.75 3.28 10.25
C ARG A 214 -1.28 3.70 10.28
N LEU A 215 -0.66 3.72 11.45
CA LEU A 215 0.75 4.07 11.60
C LEU A 215 1.68 2.97 11.07
N ASP A 216 1.29 1.69 11.14
CA ASP A 216 2.05 0.62 10.49
C ASP A 216 2.16 0.84 8.98
N GLU A 217 1.05 1.24 8.36
CA GLU A 217 0.97 1.48 6.92
C GLU A 217 1.82 2.68 6.48
N GLN A 218 2.13 3.60 7.40
CA GLN A 218 2.85 4.82 7.08
C GLN A 218 4.37 4.63 6.95
N ALA A 219 4.94 3.53 7.43
CA ALA A 219 6.40 3.31 7.50
C ALA A 219 7.12 4.42 8.30
N VAL A 220 6.57 4.79 9.45
CA VAL A 220 7.18 5.77 10.37
C VAL A 220 8.30 5.11 11.17
N ALA A 221 9.19 5.89 11.79
CA ALA A 221 10.15 5.39 12.78
C ALA A 221 9.54 5.45 14.20
N THR A 222 8.85 6.53 14.53
CA THR A 222 8.15 6.71 15.80
C THR A 222 6.93 7.59 15.61
N ALA A 223 5.95 7.50 16.52
CA ALA A 223 4.78 8.35 16.51
C ALA A 223 4.14 8.48 17.90
N THR A 224 3.41 9.58 18.11
CA THR A 224 2.62 9.84 19.32
C THR A 224 1.25 10.33 18.90
N TYR A 225 0.19 9.73 19.48
CA TYR A 225 -1.16 10.29 19.40
C TYR A 225 -1.26 11.45 20.38
N ILE A 226 -1.68 12.62 19.88
CA ILE A 226 -1.65 13.88 20.64
C ILE A 226 -3.05 14.45 20.93
N ALA A 227 -4.08 14.01 20.21
CA ALA A 227 -5.47 14.39 20.46
C ALA A 227 -6.47 13.33 19.97
N LEU A 228 -7.64 13.32 20.58
CA LEU A 228 -8.84 12.59 20.19
C LEU A 228 -9.95 13.60 19.94
N ALA A 229 -10.72 13.41 18.88
CA ALA A 229 -11.95 14.15 18.60
C ALA A 229 -13.12 13.16 18.44
N PRO A 230 -14.35 13.59 18.75
CA PRO A 230 -15.54 12.75 18.59
C PRO A 230 -15.80 12.39 17.12
N ASP A 231 -15.33 13.21 16.18
CA ASP A 231 -15.49 12.97 14.75
C ASP A 231 -14.27 13.40 13.91
N GLY A 232 -14.27 12.94 12.67
CA GLY A 232 -13.28 13.19 11.63
C GLY A 232 -13.34 14.61 11.04
N LEU A 233 -14.38 15.40 11.29
CA LEU A 233 -14.45 16.79 10.85
C LEU A 233 -13.70 17.68 11.84
N ALA A 234 -13.95 17.52 13.13
CA ALA A 234 -13.26 18.21 14.21
C ALA A 234 -11.76 17.88 14.21
N ILE A 235 -11.37 16.61 14.08
CA ILE A 235 -9.96 16.23 14.05
C ILE A 235 -9.20 16.85 12.86
N ARG A 236 -9.87 17.10 11.73
CA ARG A 236 -9.25 17.69 10.53
C ARG A 236 -8.99 19.17 10.70
N ARG A 237 -9.84 19.89 11.44
CA ARG A 237 -9.53 21.27 11.86
C ARG A 237 -8.27 21.31 12.72
N ALA A 238 -8.11 20.33 13.62
CA ALA A 238 -6.88 20.18 14.41
C ALA A 238 -5.65 19.83 13.54
N GLU A 239 -5.80 18.94 12.55
CA GLU A 239 -4.76 18.60 11.56
C GLU A 239 -4.30 19.84 10.77
N ASP A 240 -5.25 20.66 10.32
CA ASP A 240 -4.98 21.94 9.63
C ASP A 240 -4.29 22.96 10.54
N ALA A 241 -4.75 23.10 11.80
CA ALA A 241 -4.14 24.01 12.77
C ALA A 241 -2.68 23.65 13.08
N VAL A 242 -2.39 22.37 13.32
CA VAL A 242 -1.01 21.88 13.52
C VAL A 242 -0.16 22.16 12.28
N THR A 243 -0.73 21.98 11.08
CA THR A 243 -0.02 22.29 9.83
C THR A 243 0.29 23.78 9.72
N ALA A 244 -0.69 24.63 9.96
CA ALA A 244 -0.57 26.08 9.82
C ALA A 244 0.36 26.70 10.87
N LEU A 245 0.25 26.28 12.13
CA LEU A 245 0.95 26.88 13.27
C LEU A 245 2.29 26.20 13.56
N ALA A 246 2.35 24.88 13.60
CA ALA A 246 3.58 24.13 13.91
C ALA A 246 4.44 23.80 12.68
N LYS A 247 3.97 24.14 11.47
CA LYS A 247 4.63 23.88 10.17
C LYS A 247 4.95 22.40 9.93
N ILE A 248 4.11 21.51 10.47
CA ILE A 248 4.23 20.07 10.26
C ILE A 248 3.31 19.66 9.10
N PRO A 249 3.82 19.10 7.99
CA PRO A 249 3.01 18.79 6.81
C PRO A 249 2.07 17.59 7.04
N GLN A 250 0.99 17.52 6.27
CA GLN A 250 0.03 16.39 6.31
C GLN A 250 0.41 15.23 5.37
N VAL A 251 1.39 15.43 4.49
CA VAL A 251 1.77 14.48 3.42
C VAL A 251 3.27 14.23 3.44
N LYS A 252 3.65 12.95 3.35
CA LYS A 252 4.99 12.52 2.98
C LYS A 252 4.92 11.52 1.83
N GLN A 253 5.62 11.82 0.74
CA GLN A 253 5.63 11.00 -0.47
C GLN A 253 6.29 9.64 -0.22
N VAL A 254 5.79 8.58 -0.87
CA VAL A 254 6.30 7.21 -0.71
C VAL A 254 7.80 7.12 -1.02
N ALA A 255 8.26 7.77 -2.09
CA ALA A 255 9.68 7.83 -2.43
C ALA A 255 10.53 8.52 -1.35
N SER A 256 9.98 9.54 -0.69
CA SER A 256 10.65 10.20 0.45
C SER A 256 10.67 9.30 1.69
N LYS A 257 9.61 8.51 1.93
CA LYS A 257 9.62 7.51 3.00
C LYS A 257 10.69 6.45 2.77
N TYR A 258 10.81 5.94 1.54
CA TYR A 258 11.83 4.95 1.19
C TYR A 258 13.25 5.50 1.39
N ARG A 259 13.51 6.74 0.94
CA ARG A 259 14.79 7.42 1.18
C ARG A 259 15.11 7.59 2.66
N ALA A 260 14.09 7.88 3.48
CA ALA A 260 14.27 8.00 4.92
C ALA A 260 14.81 6.69 5.54
N TRP A 261 14.23 5.55 5.15
CA TRP A 261 14.65 4.24 5.65
C TRP A 261 16.05 3.81 5.19
N THR A 262 16.52 4.34 4.07
CA THR A 262 17.85 4.05 3.50
C THR A 262 18.89 5.10 3.91
N ASN A 263 18.50 6.12 4.67
CA ASN A 263 19.39 7.18 5.19
C ASN A 263 18.86 7.69 6.56
N PRO A 264 18.85 6.85 7.61
CA PRO A 264 18.27 7.23 8.89
C PRO A 264 19.18 8.18 9.69
N LEU A 265 18.57 9.06 10.48
CA LEU A 265 19.26 9.81 11.53
C LEU A 265 19.58 8.91 12.73
N PRO A 266 20.62 9.23 13.53
CA PRO A 266 20.90 8.57 14.79
C PRO A 266 19.69 8.50 15.73
N GLY A 267 19.50 7.37 16.41
CA GLY A 267 18.31 7.12 17.23
C GLY A 267 18.07 8.16 18.34
N ALA A 268 19.14 8.72 18.91
CA ALA A 268 19.02 9.82 19.88
C ALA A 268 18.49 11.11 19.23
N GLN A 269 19.01 11.47 18.06
CA GLN A 269 18.56 12.65 17.31
C GLN A 269 17.11 12.49 16.85
N LEU A 270 16.72 11.29 16.42
CA LEU A 270 15.33 10.98 16.08
C LEU A 270 14.36 11.16 17.24
N ARG A 271 14.74 10.71 18.45
CA ARG A 271 13.92 10.90 19.65
C ARG A 271 13.77 12.38 19.99
N THR A 272 14.87 13.13 19.99
CA THR A 272 14.83 14.59 20.23
C THR A 272 13.94 15.29 19.21
N ALA A 273 14.18 15.07 17.91
CA ALA A 273 13.38 15.68 16.85
C ALA A 273 11.89 15.34 16.99
N HIS A 274 11.56 14.09 17.34
CA HIS A 274 10.18 13.69 17.56
C HIS A 274 9.52 14.43 18.74
N GLN A 275 10.21 14.53 19.88
CA GLN A 275 9.69 15.22 21.05
C GLN A 275 9.49 16.73 20.80
N GLU A 276 10.42 17.37 20.10
CA GLU A 276 10.28 18.77 19.68
C GLU A 276 9.09 18.96 18.75
N ALA A 277 8.85 18.05 17.80
CA ALA A 277 7.69 18.11 16.91
C ALA A 277 6.37 17.91 17.67
N VAL A 278 6.33 17.00 18.64
CA VAL A 278 5.16 16.79 19.52
C VAL A 278 4.89 18.04 20.37
N ALA A 279 5.93 18.67 20.94
CA ALA A 279 5.80 19.90 21.71
C ALA A 279 5.20 21.04 20.87
N ARG A 280 5.76 21.31 19.69
CA ARG A 280 5.22 22.33 18.77
C ARG A 280 3.78 22.04 18.34
N ALA A 281 3.44 20.78 18.12
CA ALA A 281 2.08 20.39 17.77
C ALA A 281 1.10 20.63 18.93
N ARG A 282 1.52 20.34 20.18
CA ARG A 282 0.72 20.63 21.37
C ARG A 282 0.50 22.12 21.59
N GLU A 283 1.51 22.94 21.35
CA GLU A 283 1.37 24.41 21.36
C GLU A 283 0.35 24.89 20.31
N ALA A 284 0.40 24.33 19.10
CA ALA A 284 -0.58 24.64 18.06
C ALA A 284 -2.02 24.22 18.44
N LEU A 285 -2.19 23.08 19.11
CA LEU A 285 -3.50 22.64 19.60
C LEU A 285 -4.01 23.51 20.76
N ALA A 286 -3.12 23.93 21.66
CA ALA A 286 -3.46 24.87 22.72
C ALA A 286 -3.92 26.22 22.13
N GLU A 287 -3.25 26.70 21.08
CA GLU A 287 -3.67 27.90 20.37
C GLU A 287 -5.04 27.74 19.71
N LEU A 288 -5.27 26.61 19.02
CA LEU A 288 -6.57 26.31 18.43
C LEU A 288 -7.67 26.38 19.49
N ALA A 289 -7.48 25.74 20.65
CA ALA A 289 -8.45 25.73 21.75
C ALA A 289 -8.74 27.15 22.30
N ARG A 290 -7.80 28.10 22.22
CA ARG A 290 -8.04 29.50 22.58
C ARG A 290 -8.87 30.24 21.54
N THR A 291 -8.61 29.99 20.26
CA THR A 291 -9.22 30.73 19.14
C THR A 291 -10.54 30.15 18.65
N ASP A 292 -10.75 28.84 18.85
CA ASP A 292 -11.93 28.09 18.43
C ASP A 292 -12.31 27.08 19.54
N PRO A 293 -12.90 27.54 20.66
CA PRO A 293 -13.21 26.71 21.82
C PRO A 293 -14.28 25.65 21.53
N GLU A 294 -14.99 25.76 20.42
CA GLU A 294 -16.05 24.84 19.99
C GLU A 294 -15.49 23.58 19.32
N VAL A 295 -14.17 23.45 19.11
CA VAL A 295 -13.57 22.20 18.58
C VAL A 295 -13.34 21.22 19.75
N PRO A 296 -14.15 20.15 19.89
CA PRO A 296 -14.03 19.24 21.02
C PRO A 296 -12.81 18.33 20.86
N LEU A 297 -11.72 18.64 21.56
CA LEU A 297 -10.49 17.85 21.57
C LEU A 297 -10.15 17.37 22.97
N THR A 298 -9.92 16.07 23.12
CA THR A 298 -9.29 15.47 24.30
C THR A 298 -7.80 15.31 24.03
N ALA A 299 -6.96 15.90 24.87
CA ALA A 299 -5.50 15.76 24.74
C ALA A 299 -5.04 14.32 25.01
N LEU A 300 -4.07 13.85 24.22
CA LEU A 300 -3.44 12.54 24.39
C LEU A 300 -1.91 12.64 24.55
N ASP A 301 -1.34 11.65 25.22
CA ASP A 301 0.10 11.39 25.28
C ASP A 301 0.39 9.90 25.14
N GLU A 302 -0.10 9.33 24.05
CA GLU A 302 -0.02 7.89 23.82
C GLU A 302 1.03 7.58 22.74
N PRO A 303 2.18 6.98 23.10
CA PRO A 303 3.16 6.55 22.11
C PRO A 303 2.64 5.38 21.30
N TRP A 304 2.89 5.39 19.99
CA TRP A 304 2.61 4.25 19.14
C TRP A 304 3.70 3.18 19.27
N ILE A 305 3.27 1.94 19.43
CA ILE A 305 4.14 0.76 19.46
C ILE A 305 4.16 0.14 18.07
N PRO A 306 5.35 -0.06 17.44
CA PRO A 306 5.49 -0.72 16.15
C PRO A 306 5.01 -2.17 16.15
N SER A 307 4.54 -2.65 14.99
CA SER A 307 4.16 -4.07 14.85
C SER A 307 5.41 -4.96 14.94
N LEU A 308 5.24 -6.20 15.45
CA LEU A 308 6.30 -7.20 15.47
C LEU A 308 6.89 -7.49 14.09
N ALA A 309 6.08 -7.37 13.03
CA ALA A 309 6.54 -7.53 11.65
C ALA A 309 7.57 -6.48 11.20
N MET A 310 7.66 -5.37 11.95
CA MET A 310 8.64 -4.30 11.72
C MET A 310 9.95 -4.52 12.47
N ASN A 311 10.07 -5.54 13.34
CA ASN A 311 11.25 -5.71 14.19
C ASN A 311 12.56 -5.80 13.39
N ARG A 312 12.56 -6.48 12.24
CA ARG A 312 13.74 -6.61 11.38
C ARG A 312 14.13 -5.27 10.73
N PRO A 313 13.23 -4.55 10.01
CA PRO A 313 13.54 -3.20 9.56
C PRO A 313 13.98 -2.26 10.69
N TYR A 314 13.35 -2.36 11.87
CA TYR A 314 13.67 -1.51 13.02
C TYR A 314 14.98 -1.85 13.73
N ALA A 315 15.51 -3.06 13.56
CA ALA A 315 16.80 -3.41 14.14
C ALA A 315 17.88 -2.43 13.69
N ALA A 316 17.85 -2.06 12.40
CA ALA A 316 18.70 -1.03 11.80
C ALA A 316 18.56 0.34 12.50
N LEU A 317 17.34 0.71 12.92
CA LEU A 317 17.06 2.00 13.57
C LEU A 317 17.39 2.04 15.07
N ARG A 318 17.45 0.89 15.76
CA ARG A 318 17.61 0.83 17.23
C ARG A 318 19.06 0.98 17.69
N ALA A 319 20.03 0.85 16.79
CA ALA A 319 21.44 1.03 17.14
C ALA A 319 21.74 2.47 17.58
N GLN A 320 22.77 2.66 18.41
CA GLN A 320 23.23 3.99 18.82
C GLN A 320 23.60 4.84 17.59
N SER A 321 24.21 4.18 16.59
CA SER A 321 24.41 4.66 15.24
C SER A 321 23.70 3.70 14.28
N PRO A 322 22.52 4.05 13.75
CA PRO A 322 21.76 3.16 12.88
C PRO A 322 22.48 2.96 11.56
N GLU A 323 22.72 1.69 11.22
CA GLU A 323 23.23 1.34 9.90
C GLU A 323 22.09 1.43 8.89
N PRO A 324 22.27 2.14 7.76
CA PRO A 324 21.23 2.22 6.75
C PRO A 324 20.95 0.85 6.13
N LEU A 325 19.67 0.52 5.90
CA LEU A 325 19.34 -0.61 5.05
C LEU A 325 19.78 -0.29 3.63
N ALA A 326 20.48 -1.24 2.99
CA ALA A 326 20.88 -1.07 1.60
C ALA A 326 19.62 -0.92 0.72
N PRO A 327 19.58 0.08 -0.19
CA PRO A 327 18.50 0.15 -1.17
C PRO A 327 18.60 -1.04 -2.13
N CYS A 328 17.45 -1.55 -2.55
CA CYS A 328 17.35 -2.60 -3.54
C CYS A 328 16.52 -2.11 -4.72
N ASP A 329 16.98 -2.39 -5.93
CA ASP A 329 16.18 -2.16 -7.13
C ASP A 329 14.90 -3.00 -7.00
N SER A 330 13.76 -2.35 -7.22
CA SER A 330 12.46 -2.99 -7.33
C SER A 330 12.41 -4.05 -8.45
N GLY A 331 13.41 -4.12 -9.33
CA GLY A 331 13.42 -5.03 -10.47
C GLY A 331 12.51 -4.57 -11.60
N LEU A 332 12.00 -3.33 -11.53
CA LEU A 332 11.30 -2.71 -12.65
C LEU A 332 12.25 -2.58 -13.84
N GLU A 333 13.50 -2.16 -13.63
CA GLU A 333 14.48 -2.02 -14.72
C GLU A 333 15.02 -3.38 -15.19
N SER A 334 15.40 -4.26 -14.26
CA SER A 334 15.92 -5.60 -14.59
C SER A 334 14.87 -6.58 -15.13
N GLY A 335 13.58 -6.31 -14.93
CA GLY A 335 12.48 -7.18 -15.34
C GLY A 335 12.16 -8.33 -14.39
N SER A 336 12.94 -8.52 -13.32
CA SER A 336 12.68 -9.52 -12.28
C SER A 336 13.26 -9.13 -10.93
N ALA A 337 12.67 -9.68 -9.86
CA ALA A 337 13.16 -9.56 -8.49
C ALA A 337 12.89 -10.87 -7.73
N GLY A 338 13.81 -11.30 -6.88
CA GLY A 338 13.51 -12.34 -5.91
C GLY A 338 14.46 -12.44 -4.74
N PHE A 339 13.90 -12.76 -3.57
CA PHE A 339 14.57 -12.65 -2.28
C PHE A 339 13.77 -13.36 -1.16
N PHE A 340 14.41 -13.56 -0.02
CA PHE A 340 13.78 -14.04 1.20
C PHE A 340 13.30 -12.87 2.05
N CYS A 341 12.01 -12.83 2.35
CA CYS A 341 11.39 -11.77 3.14
C CYS A 341 11.73 -11.91 4.63
N THR A 342 12.08 -10.82 5.31
CA THR A 342 12.37 -10.84 6.76
C THR A 342 11.38 -10.03 7.59
N GLY A 343 10.67 -9.08 6.96
CA GLY A 343 9.71 -8.20 7.63
C GLY A 343 9.18 -7.13 6.68
N ALA A 344 8.37 -6.21 7.22
CA ALA A 344 7.80 -5.11 6.45
C ALA A 344 7.70 -3.81 7.27
N ALA A 345 7.74 -2.68 6.57
CA ALA A 345 7.43 -1.36 7.10
C ALA A 345 6.59 -0.59 6.08
N GLY A 346 5.29 -0.38 6.36
CA GLY A 346 4.34 0.20 5.41
C GLY A 346 4.26 -0.57 4.09
N GLN A 347 4.75 0.01 3.01
CA GLN A 347 4.79 -0.61 1.66
C GLN A 347 6.17 -1.16 1.30
N PHE A 348 7.07 -1.29 2.28
CA PHE A 348 8.44 -1.75 2.05
C PHE A 348 8.63 -3.10 2.71
N LEU A 349 9.44 -3.94 2.08
CA LEU A 349 9.88 -5.22 2.63
C LEU A 349 11.35 -5.13 2.99
N SER A 350 11.73 -5.67 4.15
CA SER A 350 13.14 -6.02 4.39
C SER A 350 13.37 -7.45 3.90
N ALA A 351 14.51 -7.69 3.26
CA ALA A 351 14.79 -8.97 2.62
C ALA A 351 16.30 -9.25 2.51
N HIS A 352 16.65 -10.48 2.14
CA HIS A 352 18.02 -10.90 1.82
C HIS A 352 18.05 -11.94 0.67
N THR A 353 19.22 -12.18 0.07
CA THR A 353 19.42 -13.16 -1.01
C THR A 353 20.32 -14.34 -0.61
N GLY A 354 20.32 -14.70 0.68
CA GLY A 354 21.07 -15.84 1.21
C GLY A 354 21.83 -15.55 2.50
N ASP A 355 22.21 -14.30 2.73
CA ASP A 355 22.84 -13.84 3.98
C ASP A 355 21.84 -12.98 4.77
N ALA A 356 21.36 -13.48 5.91
CA ALA A 356 20.34 -12.81 6.71
C ALA A 356 20.84 -11.51 7.37
N ASP A 357 22.16 -11.34 7.51
CA ASP A 357 22.77 -10.15 8.10
C ASP A 357 22.94 -9.04 7.05
N ALA A 358 23.04 -9.40 5.76
CA ALA A 358 23.06 -8.47 4.64
C ALA A 358 21.64 -8.08 4.16
N ALA A 359 20.80 -7.61 5.09
CA ALA A 359 19.43 -7.23 4.79
C ALA A 359 19.34 -5.90 4.00
N PHE A 360 18.48 -5.86 2.99
CA PHE A 360 18.18 -4.69 2.17
C PHE A 360 16.69 -4.35 2.21
N LEU A 361 16.34 -3.14 1.74
CA LEU A 361 14.96 -2.66 1.70
C LEU A 361 14.42 -2.64 0.27
N VAL A 362 13.30 -3.31 0.04
CA VAL A 362 12.62 -3.38 -1.26
C VAL A 362 11.42 -2.44 -1.29
N ASN A 363 11.38 -1.57 -2.29
CA ASN A 363 10.25 -0.65 -2.50
C ASN A 363 9.10 -1.32 -3.29
N THR A 364 8.27 -2.10 -2.61
CA THR A 364 7.15 -2.80 -3.28
C THR A 364 6.02 -1.87 -3.73
N ALA A 365 6.01 -0.60 -3.31
CA ALA A 365 5.07 0.38 -3.83
C ALA A 365 5.30 0.65 -5.33
N ALA A 366 6.51 0.39 -5.84
CA ALA A 366 6.84 0.50 -7.26
C ALA A 366 6.06 -0.50 -8.13
N TRP A 367 5.71 -1.66 -7.56
CA TRP A 367 4.92 -2.72 -8.21
C TRP A 367 3.42 -2.47 -8.16
N ARG A 368 2.98 -1.39 -7.50
CA ARG A 368 1.54 -1.13 -7.34
C ARG A 368 0.83 -1.10 -8.68
N ASN A 369 -0.17 -1.96 -8.77
CA ASN A 369 -1.02 -2.23 -9.92
C ASN A 369 -0.30 -2.75 -11.17
N VAL A 370 0.91 -3.26 -11.03
CA VAL A 370 1.70 -3.81 -12.12
C VAL A 370 1.41 -5.31 -12.25
N LEU A 371 1.35 -5.79 -13.48
CA LEU A 371 1.31 -7.22 -13.79
C LEU A 371 2.63 -7.87 -13.38
N VAL A 372 2.54 -8.98 -12.68
CA VAL A 372 3.68 -9.78 -12.23
C VAL A 372 3.41 -11.25 -12.50
N GLU A 373 4.48 -11.98 -12.77
CA GLU A 373 4.47 -13.44 -12.92
C GLU A 373 5.33 -14.02 -11.78
N PRO A 374 4.86 -15.02 -11.02
CA PRO A 374 5.70 -15.72 -10.06
C PRO A 374 6.98 -16.26 -10.73
N ALA A 375 8.12 -16.09 -10.07
CA ALA A 375 9.41 -16.54 -10.59
C ALA A 375 10.29 -17.08 -9.46
N GLN A 376 11.35 -17.80 -9.85
CA GLN A 376 12.33 -18.39 -8.92
C GLN A 376 13.73 -17.78 -9.06
N GLU A 377 13.83 -16.60 -9.67
CA GLU A 377 15.09 -15.89 -9.88
C GLU A 377 15.49 -15.06 -8.66
N PHE A 378 16.78 -14.95 -8.37
CA PHE A 378 17.27 -14.09 -7.29
C PHE A 378 17.69 -12.72 -7.81
N THR A 379 17.34 -11.67 -7.06
CA THR A 379 17.83 -10.32 -7.29
C THR A 379 19.35 -10.27 -7.13
N ARG A 380 20.04 -9.65 -8.08
CA ARG A 380 21.47 -9.34 -7.91
C ARG A 380 21.60 -8.09 -7.05
N VAL A 381 21.94 -8.27 -5.78
CA VAL A 381 22.19 -7.14 -4.87
C VAL A 381 23.65 -6.74 -4.99
N ARG A 382 23.91 -5.49 -5.37
CA ARG A 382 25.24 -4.90 -5.19
C ARG A 382 25.39 -4.57 -3.71
N VAL A 383 25.84 -5.54 -2.92
CA VAL A 383 26.34 -5.24 -1.58
C VAL A 383 27.58 -4.37 -1.81
N GLN A 384 27.53 -3.10 -1.43
CA GLN A 384 28.76 -2.31 -1.28
C GLN A 384 29.55 -2.99 -0.16
N GLY A 385 30.40 -3.94 -0.54
CA GLY A 385 31.40 -4.46 0.37
C GLY A 385 32.24 -3.27 0.81
N SER A 386 32.25 -3.02 2.12
CA SER A 386 33.27 -2.18 2.72
C SER A 386 34.60 -2.82 2.36
N LEU A 387 35.32 -2.21 1.41
CA LEU A 387 36.72 -2.52 1.16
C LEU A 387 37.46 -2.12 2.44
N PHE A 388 37.73 -3.12 3.29
CA PHE A 388 38.78 -3.03 4.29
C PHE A 388 40.13 -3.24 3.60
#